data_AF-A0A9P8ACX3-F1
#
_entry.id   AF-A0A9P8ACX3-F1
#
_cell.length_a   1.000
_cell.length_b   1.000
_cell.length_c   1.000
_cell.angle_alpha   90.00
_cell.angle_beta   90.00
_cell.angle_gamma   90.00
#
_symmetry.space_group_name_H-M   'P 1'
#
loop_
_entity.id
_entity.type
_entity.pdbx_description
1 polymer ?
#
loop_
_entity_poly.entity_id
_entity_poly.type
_entity_poly.pdbx_seq_one_letter_code
_entity_poly.pdbx_strand_id
1 'polypeptide(L)'
;MELPSRFWLGHHRGLYYRSFKKSSCCVDQTDDWVRIFVRSKMLLKQLESREKSSIDAHILSLDDGRPHTCANTPTLCTRGQIDNVDWDYDIRSFGSHVGIICTPSNSFDSQLSMWNWETGNLIRRVSQVDSFAFLTENLIVYAPIEEEGTLGRRLIVLDLVLYPLVKLELPSFTKWSEICIHSESPPTRFEYLPNHQQVPFRVSRQDRLFAVGCRMWDNSHMDMVIFVPLSTLLSHVEKARISALVTVLEWKSWGPTATRTLPFDFPDIWVCYIHGLRAAVLNRNTSSLSGVCFDIYDLNPLLDRQREDSQEASNSAGREPRRAISGHLPDISPSSLMLSEDALLVVSGDETEITVYSF
;
A
#
# COMPACT_ATOMS: atom_id res chain seq x y z
N MET A 1 27.98 -17.49 -20.85
CA MET A 1 26.65 -18.12 -20.67
C MET A 1 25.72 -16.95 -20.47
N GLU A 2 25.20 -16.44 -21.58
CA GLU A 2 24.54 -15.13 -21.69
C GLU A 2 23.03 -15.28 -21.56
N LEU A 3 22.40 -14.45 -20.74
CA LEU A 3 20.94 -14.29 -20.68
C LEU A 3 20.48 -13.50 -21.92
N PRO A 4 19.37 -13.87 -22.59
CA PRO A 4 18.91 -13.13 -23.75
C PRO A 4 18.10 -11.91 -23.31
N SER A 5 18.69 -10.73 -23.43
CA SER A 5 17.96 -9.46 -23.51
C SER A 5 17.29 -9.35 -24.88
N ARG A 6 15.98 -9.54 -24.95
CA ARG A 6 15.16 -9.15 -26.10
C ARG A 6 13.88 -8.48 -25.65
N PHE A 7 13.94 -7.15 -25.52
CA PHE A 7 12.78 -6.30 -25.67
C PHE A 7 12.37 -6.27 -27.15
N TRP A 8 11.10 -6.57 -27.42
CA TRP A 8 10.52 -6.48 -28.76
C TRP A 8 10.06 -5.04 -29.04
N LEU A 9 10.65 -4.39 -30.05
CA LEU A 9 10.08 -3.24 -30.74
C LEU A 9 9.70 -3.70 -32.16
N GLY A 10 8.40 -3.94 -32.38
CA GLY A 10 7.84 -4.26 -33.68
C GLY A 10 7.05 -3.08 -34.24
N HIS A 11 7.51 -2.51 -35.35
CA HIS A 11 6.69 -1.65 -36.21
C HIS A 11 5.65 -2.49 -36.96
N HIS A 12 4.34 -2.22 -36.80
CA HIS A 12 3.33 -2.37 -37.86
C HIS A 12 1.99 -1.73 -37.50
N ARG A 13 1.22 -1.47 -38.56
CA ARG A 13 0.06 -0.57 -38.72
C ARG A 13 -1.20 -1.03 -37.97
N GLY A 14 -1.92 -0.06 -37.41
CA GLY A 14 -3.39 0.04 -37.53
C GLY A 14 -4.27 -0.96 -36.76
N LEU A 15 -4.06 -1.12 -35.45
CA LEU A 15 -5.07 -1.63 -34.51
C LEU A 15 -4.94 -0.80 -33.23
N TYR A 16 -6.07 -0.34 -32.66
CA TYR A 16 -6.09 0.40 -31.40
C TYR A 16 -5.60 -0.51 -30.26
N TYR A 17 -4.30 -0.49 -29.98
CA TYR A 17 -3.74 -1.02 -28.74
C TYR A 17 -3.98 0.02 -27.65
N ARG A 18 -4.97 -0.22 -26.77
CA ARG A 18 -5.01 0.46 -25.47
C ARG A 18 -3.78 0.00 -24.67
N SER A 19 -3.02 0.98 -24.22
CA SER A 19 -1.83 0.82 -23.39
C SER A 19 -2.17 0.04 -22.11
N PHE A 20 -1.70 -1.22 -22.02
CA PHE A 20 -1.67 -1.97 -20.77
C PHE A 20 -0.55 -1.38 -19.89
N LYS A 21 -0.90 -0.39 -19.06
CA LYS A 21 0.04 0.34 -18.20
C LYS A 21 -0.32 0.19 -16.74
N LYS A 22 -0.02 -0.99 -16.20
CA LYS A 22 0.40 -1.24 -14.82
C LYS A 22 0.58 -2.74 -14.75
N SER A 23 1.76 -3.20 -14.36
CA SER A 23 1.97 -4.53 -13.80
C SER A 23 2.31 -4.26 -12.34
N SER A 24 1.40 -4.59 -11.43
CA SER A 24 1.74 -4.57 -10.01
C SER A 24 2.39 -5.91 -9.68
N CYS A 25 3.67 -5.88 -9.30
CA CYS A 25 4.35 -7.05 -8.75
C CYS A 25 4.29 -6.92 -7.23
N CYS A 26 3.42 -7.68 -6.58
CA CYS A 26 3.56 -7.92 -5.14
C CYS A 26 4.58 -9.04 -4.97
N VAL A 27 5.61 -8.78 -4.18
CA VAL A 27 6.66 -9.75 -3.87
C VAL A 27 6.36 -10.29 -2.48
N ASP A 28 5.86 -11.52 -2.40
CA ASP A 28 5.90 -12.27 -1.15
C ASP A 28 7.21 -13.07 -1.14
N GLN A 29 8.17 -12.67 -0.30
CA GLN A 29 9.44 -13.37 -0.07
C GLN A 29 9.27 -14.63 0.80
N THR A 30 8.27 -15.46 0.49
CA THR A 30 8.38 -16.89 0.82
C THR A 30 9.55 -17.48 0.01
N ASP A 31 10.14 -18.59 0.45
CA ASP A 31 11.29 -19.21 -0.26
C ASP A 31 10.99 -19.50 -1.74
N ASP A 32 9.70 -19.55 -2.11
CA ASP A 32 9.24 -19.43 -3.48
C ASP A 32 8.64 -18.04 -3.74
N TRP A 33 9.19 -17.37 -4.74
CA TRP A 33 8.86 -16.02 -5.14
C TRP A 33 7.58 -16.02 -6.01
N VAL A 34 6.50 -15.38 -5.53
CA VAL A 34 5.22 -15.30 -6.27
C VAL A 34 5.16 -14.00 -7.11
N ARG A 35 4.87 -14.14 -8.40
CA ARG A 35 4.49 -13.04 -9.30
C ARG A 35 3.01 -13.11 -9.59
N ILE A 36 2.29 -12.03 -9.31
CA ILE A 36 0.89 -11.91 -9.68
C ILE A 36 0.77 -11.11 -10.98
N PHE A 37 0.20 -11.72 -12.02
CA PHE A 37 -0.06 -11.06 -13.29
C PHE A 37 -1.56 -10.91 -13.51
N VAL A 38 -2.04 -9.67 -13.57
CA VAL A 38 -3.47 -9.41 -13.81
C VAL A 38 -3.72 -9.19 -15.29
N ARG A 39 -4.65 -9.97 -15.84
CA ARG A 39 -5.14 -9.83 -17.20
C ARG A 39 -6.63 -9.50 -17.17
N SER A 40 -6.97 -8.34 -17.74
CA SER A 40 -8.36 -8.05 -18.09
C SER A 40 -8.72 -8.78 -19.38
N LYS A 41 -9.76 -9.62 -19.34
CA LYS A 41 -10.31 -10.26 -20.53
C LYS A 41 -11.54 -9.48 -20.99
N MET A 42 -11.37 -8.75 -22.08
CA MET A 42 -12.50 -8.22 -22.83
C MET A 42 -12.86 -9.22 -23.94
N LEU A 43 -13.97 -9.95 -23.78
CA LEU A 43 -14.44 -10.90 -24.79
C LEU A 43 -15.07 -10.13 -25.94
N LEU A 44 -14.38 -10.12 -27.09
CA LEU A 44 -14.76 -9.40 -28.32
C LEU A 44 -15.94 -10.04 -29.09
N LYS A 45 -16.76 -10.89 -28.46
CA LYS A 45 -18.01 -11.44 -29.05
C LYS A 45 -19.21 -10.55 -28.69
N GLN A 46 -19.14 -9.30 -29.12
CA GLN A 46 -19.99 -8.21 -28.62
C GLN A 46 -21.32 -8.04 -29.36
N LEU A 47 -22.00 -9.11 -29.78
CA LEU A 47 -23.33 -8.96 -30.41
C LEU A 47 -24.46 -9.85 -29.86
N GLU A 48 -24.18 -10.93 -29.11
CA GLU A 48 -25.29 -11.83 -28.71
C GLU A 48 -25.26 -12.32 -27.25
N SER A 49 -24.16 -12.16 -26.50
CA SER A 49 -24.09 -12.55 -25.09
C SER A 49 -23.61 -11.38 -24.22
N ARG A 50 -24.40 -11.01 -23.20
CA ARG A 50 -23.99 -10.15 -22.08
C ARG A 50 -22.96 -10.88 -21.21
N GLU A 51 -21.82 -11.21 -21.77
CA GLU A 51 -20.72 -11.81 -21.04
C GLU A 51 -20.06 -10.75 -20.17
N LYS A 52 -20.20 -10.93 -18.86
CA LYS A 52 -19.62 -10.06 -17.84
C LYS A 52 -18.10 -10.00 -18.00
N SER A 53 -17.54 -8.79 -17.87
CA SER A 53 -16.08 -8.63 -17.78
C SER A 53 -15.53 -9.39 -16.57
N SER A 54 -14.34 -9.96 -16.74
CA SER A 54 -13.63 -10.67 -15.67
C SER A 54 -12.18 -10.25 -15.62
N ILE A 55 -11.67 -10.18 -14.40
CA ILE A 55 -10.28 -9.92 -14.10
C ILE A 55 -9.68 -11.24 -13.61
N ASP A 56 -8.69 -11.72 -14.35
CA ASP A 56 -7.95 -12.94 -14.02
C ASP A 56 -6.58 -12.57 -13.48
N ALA A 57 -6.29 -12.93 -12.24
CA ALA A 57 -4.98 -12.79 -11.62
C ALA A 57 -4.26 -14.13 -11.65
N HIS A 58 -3.20 -14.22 -12.44
CA HIS A 58 -2.37 -15.41 -12.59
C HIS A 58 -1.30 -15.45 -11.50
N ILE A 59 -1.16 -16.59 -10.83
CA ILE A 59 -0.15 -16.83 -9.80
C ILE A 59 1.02 -17.59 -10.44
N LEU A 60 2.13 -16.88 -10.65
CA LEU A 60 3.29 -17.36 -11.39
C LEU A 60 4.53 -17.41 -10.48
N SER A 61 5.50 -18.26 -10.79
CA SER A 61 6.84 -18.20 -10.20
C SER A 61 7.61 -16.99 -10.77
N LEU A 62 8.36 -16.29 -9.92
CA LEU A 62 9.26 -15.23 -10.40
C LEU A 62 10.46 -15.78 -11.17
N ASP A 63 10.90 -17.01 -10.90
CA ASP A 63 12.11 -17.59 -11.50
C ASP A 63 11.93 -17.92 -12.99
N ASP A 64 10.81 -18.55 -13.34
CA ASP A 64 10.56 -19.07 -14.69
C ASP A 64 9.28 -18.54 -15.34
N GLY A 65 8.48 -17.74 -14.62
CA GLY A 65 7.21 -17.19 -15.09
C GLY A 65 6.10 -18.23 -15.32
N ARG A 66 6.29 -19.50 -14.93
CA ARG A 66 5.29 -20.56 -15.04
C ARG A 66 4.31 -20.52 -13.87
N PRO A 67 3.14 -21.19 -13.95
CA PRO A 67 2.24 -21.35 -12.82
C PRO A 67 2.98 -21.80 -11.55
N HIS A 68 2.75 -21.10 -10.44
CA HIS A 68 3.42 -21.38 -9.17
C HIS A 68 3.04 -22.77 -8.65
N THR A 69 4.02 -23.57 -8.25
CA THR A 69 3.83 -24.98 -7.83
C THR A 69 2.97 -25.13 -6.57
N CYS A 70 3.07 -24.17 -5.64
CA CYS A 70 2.24 -24.13 -4.42
C CYS A 70 0.80 -23.64 -4.65
N ALA A 71 0.44 -23.17 -5.85
CA ALA A 71 -0.91 -22.71 -6.16
C ALA A 71 -1.74 -23.85 -6.77
N ASN A 72 -2.69 -24.40 -6.01
CA ASN A 72 -3.64 -25.40 -6.50
C ASN A 72 -4.48 -24.86 -7.67
N THR A 73 -4.77 -23.57 -7.64
CA THR A 73 -5.46 -22.86 -8.72
C THR A 73 -4.59 -21.70 -9.18
N PRO A 74 -3.89 -21.80 -10.33
CA PRO A 74 -2.91 -20.80 -10.76
C PRO A 74 -3.54 -19.52 -11.32
N THR A 75 -4.87 -19.38 -11.25
CA THR A 75 -5.61 -18.21 -11.73
C THR A 75 -6.78 -17.91 -10.82
N LEU A 76 -6.74 -16.75 -10.17
CA LEU A 76 -7.82 -16.22 -9.34
C LEU A 76 -8.72 -15.36 -10.24
N CYS A 77 -10.03 -15.63 -10.25
CA CYS A 77 -10.97 -14.96 -11.15
C CYS A 77 -11.98 -14.12 -10.38
N THR A 78 -11.94 -12.80 -10.57
CA THR A 78 -12.96 -11.88 -10.08
C THR A 78 -13.92 -11.55 -11.22
N ARG A 79 -15.19 -11.93 -11.06
CA ARG A 79 -16.26 -11.61 -12.02
C ARG A 79 -16.93 -10.30 -11.60
N GLY A 80 -16.68 -9.23 -12.36
CA GLY A 80 -17.40 -7.97 -12.22
C GLY A 80 -18.79 -8.04 -12.84
N GLN A 81 -19.65 -7.09 -12.52
CA GLN A 81 -20.93 -6.89 -13.24
C GLN A 81 -20.86 -5.79 -14.30
N ILE A 82 -19.71 -5.15 -14.47
CA ILE A 82 -19.61 -3.90 -15.23
C ILE A 82 -19.05 -4.19 -16.62
N ASP A 83 -19.83 -3.87 -17.64
CA ASP A 83 -19.46 -4.10 -19.04
C ASP A 83 -18.61 -2.94 -19.57
N ASN A 84 -17.50 -3.28 -20.26
CA ASN A 84 -16.76 -2.37 -21.14
C ASN A 84 -16.17 -1.08 -20.50
N VAL A 85 -15.59 -1.19 -19.31
CA VAL A 85 -14.86 -0.08 -18.66
C VAL A 85 -13.39 -0.47 -18.50
N ASP A 86 -12.49 0.51 -18.60
CA ASP A 86 -11.09 0.32 -18.19
C ASP A 86 -11.04 0.11 -16.67
N TRP A 87 -10.15 -0.78 -16.23
CA TRP A 87 -10.02 -1.13 -14.81
C TRP A 87 -8.63 -0.75 -14.32
N ASP A 88 -8.59 0.00 -13.24
CA ASP A 88 -7.43 0.11 -12.38
C ASP A 88 -7.48 -0.97 -11.31
N TYR A 89 -6.32 -1.35 -10.79
CA TYR A 89 -6.24 -2.37 -9.76
C TYR A 89 -5.08 -2.11 -8.79
N ASP A 90 -5.28 -2.52 -7.54
CA ASP A 90 -4.24 -2.58 -6.50
C ASP A 90 -4.16 -4.02 -5.96
N ILE A 91 -2.96 -4.54 -5.81
CA ILE A 91 -2.70 -5.92 -5.38
C ILE A 91 -1.77 -5.90 -4.19
N ARG A 92 -2.15 -6.61 -3.13
CA ARG A 92 -1.30 -6.81 -1.96
C ARG A 92 -1.36 -8.26 -1.52
N SER A 93 -0.28 -8.75 -0.93
CA SER A 93 -0.19 -10.08 -0.36
C SER A 93 0.29 -10.03 1.08
N PHE A 94 -0.12 -11.02 1.88
CA PHE A 94 0.45 -11.33 3.18
C PHE A 94 0.32 -12.84 3.39
N GLY A 95 1.44 -13.57 3.30
CA GLY A 95 1.46 -15.00 3.55
C GLY A 95 0.63 -15.71 2.49
N SER A 96 -0.30 -16.59 2.89
CA SER A 96 -1.14 -17.31 1.93
C SER A 96 -2.31 -16.49 1.38
N HIS A 97 -2.41 -15.20 1.73
CA HIS A 97 -3.52 -14.33 1.33
C HIS A 97 -3.12 -13.28 0.30
N VAL A 98 -3.98 -13.07 -0.69
CA VAL A 98 -3.88 -12.02 -1.71
C VAL A 98 -5.17 -11.21 -1.70
N GLY A 99 -5.05 -9.90 -1.62
CA GLY A 99 -6.12 -8.95 -1.85
C GLY A 99 -5.96 -8.25 -3.18
N ILE A 100 -7.06 -8.08 -3.91
CA ILE A 100 -7.10 -7.35 -5.18
C ILE A 100 -8.27 -6.36 -5.12
N ILE A 101 -7.97 -5.06 -5.17
CA ILE A 101 -8.95 -4.03 -5.48
C ILE A 101 -9.04 -3.91 -6.99
N CYS A 102 -10.26 -3.90 -7.51
CA CYS A 102 -10.56 -3.58 -8.90
C CYS A 102 -11.42 -2.31 -8.91
N THR A 103 -10.94 -1.24 -9.55
CA THR A 103 -11.61 0.07 -9.62
C THR A 103 -11.90 0.39 -11.09
N PRO A 104 -13.17 0.39 -11.51
CA PRO A 104 -13.51 0.82 -12.87
C PRO A 104 -13.26 2.33 -13.01
N SER A 105 -12.59 2.77 -14.09
CA SER A 105 -12.15 4.17 -14.25
C SER A 105 -13.30 5.20 -14.26
N ASN A 106 -14.55 4.78 -14.44
CA ASN A 106 -15.72 5.64 -14.52
C ASN A 106 -16.80 5.33 -13.47
N SER A 107 -16.45 4.62 -12.39
CA SER A 107 -17.43 4.30 -11.34
C SER A 107 -16.80 4.28 -9.96
N PHE A 108 -17.63 4.52 -8.95
CA PHE A 108 -17.28 4.33 -7.54
C PHE A 108 -17.52 2.90 -7.05
N ASP A 109 -17.81 1.96 -7.96
CA ASP A 109 -18.09 0.56 -7.66
C ASP A 109 -16.81 -0.27 -7.59
N SER A 110 -15.81 0.23 -6.87
CA SER A 110 -14.61 -0.55 -6.62
C SER A 110 -14.94 -1.78 -5.76
N GLN A 111 -14.20 -2.87 -5.98
CA GLN A 111 -14.40 -4.10 -5.22
C GLN A 111 -13.06 -4.68 -4.80
N LEU A 112 -12.91 -4.89 -3.49
CA LEU A 112 -11.84 -5.68 -2.90
C LEU A 112 -12.25 -7.16 -2.85
N SER A 113 -11.44 -8.03 -3.45
CA SER A 113 -11.56 -9.48 -3.33
C SER A 113 -10.34 -10.05 -2.62
N MET A 114 -10.57 -10.81 -1.55
CA MET A 114 -9.54 -11.48 -0.74
C MET A 114 -9.56 -12.98 -1.02
N TRP A 115 -8.41 -13.54 -1.35
CA TRP A 115 -8.24 -14.95 -1.70
C TRP A 115 -7.16 -15.57 -0.83
N ASN A 116 -7.29 -16.87 -0.57
CA ASN A 116 -6.15 -17.70 -0.25
C ASN A 116 -5.56 -18.20 -1.58
N TRP A 117 -4.35 -17.75 -1.92
CA TRP A 117 -3.79 -17.99 -3.26
C TRP A 117 -3.28 -19.43 -3.45
N GLU A 118 -2.87 -20.10 -2.36
CA GLU A 118 -2.44 -21.50 -2.37
C GLU A 118 -3.61 -22.42 -2.74
N THR A 119 -4.78 -22.19 -2.14
CA THR A 119 -5.98 -23.00 -2.36
C THR A 119 -6.83 -22.52 -3.54
N GLY A 120 -6.71 -21.24 -3.91
CA GLY A 120 -7.61 -20.59 -4.87
C GLY A 120 -8.99 -20.26 -4.27
N ASN A 121 -9.18 -20.36 -2.95
CA ASN A 121 -10.47 -20.06 -2.32
C ASN A 121 -10.63 -18.55 -2.12
N LEU A 122 -11.77 -18.01 -2.56
CA LEU A 122 -12.20 -16.67 -2.21
C LEU A 122 -12.66 -16.65 -0.74
N ILE A 123 -12.00 -15.83 0.07
CA ILE A 123 -12.30 -15.67 1.50
C ILE A 123 -13.37 -14.59 1.71
N ARG A 124 -13.18 -13.42 1.09
CA ARG A 124 -14.02 -12.25 1.35
C ARG A 124 -14.15 -11.36 0.12
N ARG A 125 -15.30 -10.70 -0.02
CA ARG A 125 -15.49 -9.55 -0.91
C ARG A 125 -16.00 -8.36 -0.12
N VAL A 126 -15.50 -7.18 -0.46
CA VAL A 126 -15.94 -5.89 0.07
C VAL A 126 -16.13 -4.95 -1.11
N SER A 127 -17.31 -4.34 -1.21
CA SER A 127 -17.60 -3.34 -2.24
C SER A 127 -17.30 -1.94 -1.72
N GLN A 128 -17.13 -0.98 -2.64
CA GLN A 128 -16.92 0.44 -2.34
C GLN A 128 -15.68 0.63 -1.44
N VAL A 129 -14.51 0.25 -1.93
CA VAL A 129 -13.23 0.34 -1.21
C VAL A 129 -12.24 1.22 -1.98
N ASP A 130 -11.79 2.32 -1.38
CA ASP A 130 -10.78 3.20 -1.97
C ASP A 130 -9.40 2.53 -1.93
N SER A 131 -9.02 2.03 -0.75
CA SER A 131 -7.70 1.42 -0.52
C SER A 131 -7.76 0.42 0.62
N PHE A 132 -6.79 -0.50 0.67
CA PHE A 132 -6.67 -1.48 1.75
C PHE A 132 -5.22 -1.80 2.07
N ALA A 133 -4.95 -2.38 3.23
CA ALA A 133 -3.66 -2.95 3.58
C ALA A 133 -3.84 -4.11 4.57
N PHE A 134 -2.91 -5.05 4.59
CA PHE A 134 -2.89 -6.11 5.61
C PHE A 134 -2.21 -5.62 6.89
N LEU A 135 -2.90 -5.76 8.01
CA LEU A 135 -2.35 -5.57 9.36
C LEU A 135 -1.61 -6.82 9.81
N THR A 136 -2.25 -7.98 9.64
CA THR A 136 -1.72 -9.31 9.88
C THR A 136 -2.21 -10.25 8.78
N GLU A 137 -1.87 -11.53 8.86
CA GLU A 137 -2.40 -12.54 7.91
C GLU A 137 -3.93 -12.62 7.90
N ASN A 138 -4.59 -12.33 9.03
CA ASN A 138 -6.04 -12.46 9.17
C ASN A 138 -6.77 -11.12 9.36
N LEU A 139 -6.03 -10.02 9.46
CA LEU A 139 -6.60 -8.69 9.68
C LEU A 139 -6.21 -7.77 8.53
N ILE A 140 -7.20 -7.10 7.96
CA ILE A 140 -6.99 -6.02 7.00
C ILE A 140 -7.54 -4.71 7.56
N VAL A 141 -6.95 -3.61 7.13
CA VAL A 141 -7.55 -2.28 7.24
C VAL A 141 -7.93 -1.82 5.85
N TYR A 142 -9.10 -1.22 5.69
CA TYR A 142 -9.50 -0.63 4.41
C TYR A 142 -10.25 0.68 4.62
N ALA A 143 -10.22 1.51 3.59
CA ALA A 143 -10.96 2.76 3.51
C ALA A 143 -12.18 2.54 2.60
N PRO A 144 -13.42 2.65 3.11
CA PRO A 144 -14.61 2.59 2.28
C PRO A 144 -14.76 3.88 1.45
N ILE A 145 -15.25 3.74 0.23
CA ILE A 145 -15.85 4.85 -0.52
C ILE A 145 -17.14 5.18 0.19
N GLU A 146 -17.25 6.42 0.68
CA GLU A 146 -18.46 6.90 1.32
C GLU A 146 -19.24 7.82 0.39
N GLU A 147 -20.55 7.66 0.38
CA GLU A 147 -21.44 8.56 -0.36
C GLU A 147 -21.42 9.97 0.24
N GLU A 148 -21.59 10.98 -0.62
CA GLU A 148 -21.60 12.37 -0.20
C GLU A 148 -22.67 12.61 0.89
N GLY A 149 -22.26 13.10 2.06
CA GLY A 149 -23.15 13.38 3.20
C GLY A 149 -23.06 12.41 4.38
N THR A 150 -22.20 11.40 4.35
CA THR A 150 -21.93 10.55 5.53
C THR A 150 -21.17 11.29 6.63
N LEU A 151 -21.32 10.80 7.87
CA LEU A 151 -20.72 11.34 9.10
C LEU A 151 -19.19 11.08 9.20
N GLY A 152 -18.44 11.57 8.23
CA GLY A 152 -16.97 11.57 8.26
C GLY A 152 -16.32 10.27 7.79
N ARG A 153 -15.15 10.42 7.19
CA ARG A 153 -14.35 9.31 6.66
C ARG A 153 -13.78 8.46 7.80
N ARG A 154 -13.61 7.17 7.54
CA ARG A 154 -13.14 6.19 8.51
C ARG A 154 -12.28 5.11 7.87
N LEU A 155 -11.45 4.48 8.69
CA LEU A 155 -10.83 3.20 8.36
C LEU A 155 -11.64 2.08 9.01
N ILE A 156 -11.79 0.96 8.32
CA ILE A 156 -12.46 -0.22 8.85
C ILE A 156 -11.42 -1.32 8.99
N VAL A 157 -11.27 -1.83 10.21
CA VAL A 157 -10.47 -3.03 10.46
C VAL A 157 -11.37 -4.25 10.41
N LEU A 158 -11.07 -5.15 9.48
CA LEU A 158 -11.82 -6.37 9.21
C LEU A 158 -10.96 -7.59 9.49
N ASP A 159 -11.54 -8.53 10.21
CA ASP A 159 -11.03 -9.88 10.33
C ASP A 159 -11.52 -10.71 9.14
N LEU A 160 -10.63 -11.44 8.48
CA LEU A 160 -10.98 -12.21 7.29
C LEU A 160 -11.90 -13.39 7.61
N VAL A 161 -11.91 -13.86 8.86
CA VAL A 161 -12.78 -14.96 9.32
C VAL A 161 -14.02 -14.42 10.03
N LEU A 162 -13.88 -13.33 10.79
CA LEU A 162 -14.96 -12.75 11.59
C LEU A 162 -15.64 -11.54 10.91
N TYR A 163 -16.49 -10.84 11.66
CA TYR A 163 -17.14 -9.59 11.24
C TYR A 163 -16.22 -8.39 11.48
N PRO A 164 -16.52 -7.20 10.88
CA PRO A 164 -15.72 -6.00 11.12
C PRO A 164 -15.55 -5.74 12.62
N LEU A 165 -14.32 -5.50 13.05
CA LEU A 165 -13.98 -5.38 14.46
C LEU A 165 -14.06 -3.92 14.94
N VAL A 166 -13.44 -3.01 14.17
CA VAL A 166 -13.27 -1.61 14.57
C VAL A 166 -13.49 -0.68 13.39
N LYS A 167 -14.17 0.44 13.65
CA LYS A 167 -14.24 1.59 12.75
C LYS A 167 -13.50 2.76 13.39
N LEU A 168 -12.53 3.30 12.69
CA LEU A 168 -11.63 4.35 13.16
C LEU A 168 -11.94 5.62 12.38
N GLU A 169 -12.62 6.58 12.99
CA GLU A 169 -12.88 7.86 12.33
C GLU A 169 -11.57 8.60 12.10
N LEU A 170 -11.43 9.17 10.90
CA LEU A 170 -10.32 10.03 10.52
C LEU A 170 -10.62 11.48 10.92
N PRO A 171 -9.63 12.39 10.94
CA PRO A 171 -9.90 13.77 11.28
C PRO A 171 -10.94 14.38 10.34
N SER A 172 -11.81 15.24 10.83
CA SER A 172 -12.84 15.85 9.99
C SER A 172 -12.21 16.90 9.08
N PHE A 173 -12.32 16.73 7.76
CA PHE A 173 -12.02 17.78 6.78
C PHE A 173 -13.23 18.01 5.89
N THR A 174 -13.37 19.24 5.40
CA THR A 174 -14.57 19.70 4.71
C THR A 174 -14.76 19.11 3.32
N LYS A 175 -13.68 18.67 2.66
CA LYS A 175 -13.71 18.13 1.28
C LYS A 175 -12.64 17.06 1.07
N TRP A 176 -13.02 15.79 1.26
CA TRP A 176 -12.17 14.64 0.93
C TRP A 176 -12.53 14.12 -0.46
N SER A 177 -11.52 13.73 -1.22
CA SER A 177 -11.74 12.98 -2.45
C SER A 177 -11.43 11.50 -2.29
N GLU A 178 -10.28 11.19 -1.72
CA GLU A 178 -9.70 9.84 -1.81
C GLU A 178 -8.87 9.54 -0.57
N ILE A 179 -8.89 8.27 -0.17
CA ILE A 179 -8.07 7.75 0.92
C ILE A 179 -7.18 6.65 0.37
N CYS A 180 -5.88 6.88 0.38
CA CYS A 180 -4.90 5.87 0.07
C CYS A 180 -4.25 5.35 1.35
N ILE A 181 -4.13 4.04 1.46
CA ILE A 181 -3.46 3.39 2.60
C ILE A 181 -2.21 2.76 2.03
N HIS A 182 -1.05 3.14 2.54
CA HIS A 182 0.22 2.58 2.12
C HIS A 182 0.93 1.95 3.32
N SER A 183 1.62 0.86 3.07
CA SER A 183 2.38 0.12 4.07
C SER A 183 3.51 -0.60 3.37
N GLU A 184 4.59 -0.84 4.10
CA GLU A 184 5.57 -1.84 3.67
C GLU A 184 4.90 -3.19 3.43
N SER A 185 5.42 -3.93 2.45
CA SER A 185 5.09 -5.35 2.29
C SER A 185 5.36 -6.07 3.63
N PRO A 186 4.42 -6.87 4.12
CA PRO A 186 4.60 -7.53 5.40
C PRO A 186 5.84 -8.43 5.38
N PRO A 187 6.60 -8.48 6.49
CA PRO A 187 7.76 -9.35 6.59
C PRO A 187 7.32 -10.80 6.46
N THR A 188 8.02 -11.54 5.62
CA THR A 188 7.62 -12.90 5.27
C THR A 188 7.77 -13.88 6.41
N ARG A 189 7.22 -15.08 6.24
CA ARG A 189 7.31 -16.18 7.20
C ARG A 189 8.75 -16.72 7.25
N PHE A 190 9.67 -15.89 7.72
CA PHE A 190 11.02 -16.27 8.10
C PHE A 190 11.04 -17.08 9.41
N GLU A 191 10.00 -17.86 9.69
CA GLU A 191 9.97 -18.77 10.85
C GLU A 191 10.43 -20.18 10.44
N TYR A 192 10.59 -20.47 9.13
CA TYR A 192 10.83 -21.82 8.62
C TYR A 192 12.24 -22.13 8.10
N LEU A 193 13.11 -21.17 7.83
CA LEU A 193 14.52 -21.45 7.53
C LEU A 193 15.30 -21.80 8.81
N PRO A 194 16.02 -22.93 8.82
CA PRO A 194 16.73 -23.43 10.00
C PRO A 194 17.87 -22.53 10.52
N ASN A 195 18.25 -21.46 9.80
CA ASN A 195 19.36 -20.55 10.16
C ASN A 195 18.94 -19.07 10.37
N HIS A 196 17.67 -18.79 10.59
CA HIS A 196 17.12 -17.42 10.62
C HIS A 196 17.63 -16.49 11.74
N GLN A 197 18.33 -16.99 12.76
CA GLN A 197 18.90 -16.12 13.79
C GLN A 197 20.07 -15.25 13.30
N GLN A 198 20.54 -15.41 12.06
CA GLN A 198 21.78 -14.79 11.58
C GLN A 198 21.64 -13.56 10.68
N VAL A 199 20.42 -13.08 10.36
CA VAL A 199 20.30 -11.83 9.59
C VAL A 199 20.22 -10.67 10.60
N PRO A 200 21.28 -9.86 10.76
CA PRO A 200 21.37 -8.86 11.83
C PRO A 200 20.40 -7.68 11.68
N PHE A 201 19.77 -7.57 10.51
CA PHE A 201 18.95 -6.44 10.08
C PHE A 201 17.57 -6.98 9.69
N ARG A 202 16.60 -6.82 10.59
CA ARG A 202 15.22 -7.31 10.41
C ARG A 202 14.27 -6.31 11.02
N VAL A 203 13.35 -5.81 10.21
CA VAL A 203 12.19 -5.07 10.70
C VAL A 203 11.30 -6.02 11.50
N SER A 204 11.09 -5.70 12.77
CA SER A 204 10.14 -6.38 13.64
C SER A 204 8.74 -6.37 13.00
N ARG A 205 8.04 -7.50 13.01
CA ARG A 205 6.67 -7.60 12.47
C ARG A 205 5.71 -6.62 13.14
N GLN A 206 6.03 -6.22 14.36
CA GLN A 206 5.27 -5.31 15.20
C GLN A 206 5.59 -3.84 14.93
N ASP A 207 6.77 -3.56 14.36
CA ASP A 207 7.27 -2.21 14.08
C ASP A 207 6.96 -1.79 12.65
N ARG A 208 5.72 -2.04 12.21
CA ARG A 208 5.23 -1.63 10.90
C ARG A 208 4.49 -0.30 11.00
N LEU A 209 4.64 0.51 9.97
CA LEU A 209 3.95 1.79 9.84
C LEU A 209 2.98 1.75 8.66
N PHE A 210 1.82 2.37 8.86
CA PHE A 210 0.84 2.62 7.81
C PHE A 210 0.80 4.12 7.55
N ALA A 211 0.92 4.53 6.30
CA ALA A 211 0.68 5.90 5.89
C ALA A 211 -0.68 5.99 5.23
N VAL A 212 -1.59 6.72 5.87
CA VAL A 212 -2.94 6.97 5.37
C VAL A 212 -2.93 8.34 4.73
N GLY A 213 -2.79 8.38 3.41
CA GLY A 213 -2.89 9.60 2.62
C GLY A 213 -4.35 9.99 2.43
N CYS A 214 -4.63 11.26 2.67
CA CYS A 214 -5.93 11.88 2.59
C CYS A 214 -5.82 12.99 1.55
N ARG A 215 -6.37 12.76 0.35
CA ARG A 215 -6.35 13.72 -0.74
C ARG A 215 -7.57 14.63 -0.67
N MET A 216 -7.32 15.94 -0.74
CA MET A 216 -8.36 16.97 -0.67
C MET A 216 -8.58 17.57 -2.06
N TRP A 217 -9.84 17.82 -2.42
CA TRP A 217 -10.24 18.43 -3.70
C TRP A 217 -10.23 19.97 -3.70
N ASP A 218 -9.63 20.60 -2.70
CA ASP A 218 -9.53 22.05 -2.71
C ASP A 218 -8.45 22.54 -3.69
N ASN A 219 -8.52 23.83 -4.03
CA ASN A 219 -7.56 24.46 -4.94
C ASN A 219 -6.11 24.46 -4.42
N SER A 220 -5.86 24.00 -3.19
CA SER A 220 -4.53 24.01 -2.58
C SER A 220 -3.78 22.69 -2.73
N HIS A 221 -4.43 21.60 -3.19
CA HIS A 221 -3.82 20.28 -3.32
C HIS A 221 -2.97 19.90 -2.10
N MET A 222 -3.42 20.27 -0.89
CA MET A 222 -2.73 19.85 0.32
C MET A 222 -3.12 18.41 0.61
N ASP A 223 -2.23 17.49 0.28
CA ASP A 223 -2.32 16.13 0.75
C ASP A 223 -1.88 16.07 2.21
N MET A 224 -2.65 15.34 3.00
CA MET A 224 -2.31 15.06 4.38
C MET A 224 -2.02 13.58 4.53
N VAL A 225 -0.95 13.27 5.24
CA VAL A 225 -0.58 11.91 5.58
C VAL A 225 -0.72 11.71 7.08
N ILE A 226 -1.42 10.64 7.44
CA ILE A 226 -1.51 10.16 8.81
C ILE A 226 -0.70 8.88 8.93
N PHE A 227 0.40 8.96 9.66
CA PHE A 227 1.24 7.83 9.98
C PHE A 227 0.71 7.12 11.23
N VAL A 228 0.35 5.86 11.07
CA VAL A 228 -0.27 5.02 12.09
C VAL A 228 0.59 3.77 12.32
N PRO A 229 1.20 3.63 13.51
CA PRO A 229 1.88 2.38 13.87
C PRO A 229 0.91 1.19 13.89
N LEU A 230 1.38 0.02 13.49
CA LEU A 230 0.60 -1.22 13.54
C LEU A 230 0.12 -1.52 14.97
N SER A 231 0.99 -1.32 15.95
CA SER A 231 0.69 -1.52 17.37
C SER A 231 -0.52 -0.71 17.84
N THR A 232 -0.67 0.52 17.35
CA THR A 232 -1.85 1.36 17.60
C THR A 232 -3.13 0.67 17.11
N LEU A 233 -3.17 0.26 15.83
CA LEU A 233 -4.33 -0.40 15.23
C LEU A 233 -4.68 -1.70 15.95
N LEU A 234 -3.68 -2.55 16.21
CA LEU A 234 -3.88 -3.82 16.90
C LEU A 234 -4.38 -3.66 18.34
N SER A 235 -3.95 -2.61 19.05
CA SER A 235 -4.43 -2.34 20.41
C SER A 235 -5.94 -2.07 20.45
N HIS A 236 -6.49 -1.42 19.43
CA HIS A 236 -7.92 -1.17 19.31
C HIS A 236 -8.70 -2.40 18.89
N VAL A 237 -8.11 -3.23 18.01
CA VAL A 237 -8.67 -4.54 17.64
C VAL A 237 -8.83 -5.43 18.87
N GLU A 238 -7.82 -5.51 19.72
CA GLU A 238 -7.86 -6.34 20.91
C GLU A 238 -8.94 -5.88 21.90
N LYS A 239 -9.05 -4.57 22.12
CA LYS A 239 -10.13 -3.98 22.95
C LYS A 239 -11.52 -4.31 22.42
N ALA A 240 -11.71 -4.26 21.10
CA ALA A 240 -13.00 -4.57 20.47
C ALA A 240 -13.33 -6.07 20.51
N ARG A 241 -12.31 -6.95 20.42
CA ARG A 241 -12.50 -8.40 20.61
C ARG A 241 -12.99 -8.72 22.02
N ILE A 242 -12.44 -8.06 23.03
CA ILE A 242 -12.85 -8.23 24.43
C ILE A 242 -14.30 -7.74 24.65
N SER A 243 -14.70 -6.63 24.02
CA SER A 243 -16.07 -6.10 24.16
C SER A 243 -17.12 -6.89 23.37
N ALA A 244 -16.70 -7.73 22.42
CA ALA A 244 -17.56 -8.45 21.47
C ALA A 244 -18.53 -7.54 20.68
N LEU A 245 -18.24 -6.24 20.59
CA LEU A 245 -19.06 -5.25 19.89
C LEU A 245 -18.22 -4.49 18.86
N VAL A 246 -18.83 -4.24 17.70
CA VAL A 246 -18.25 -3.35 16.69
C VAL A 246 -18.07 -1.97 17.31
N THR A 247 -16.82 -1.57 17.48
CA THR A 247 -16.49 -0.31 18.15
C THR A 247 -16.23 0.76 17.12
N VAL A 248 -16.94 1.89 17.21
CA VAL A 248 -16.64 3.11 16.46
C VAL A 248 -15.82 4.01 17.37
N LEU A 249 -14.62 4.40 16.92
CA LEU A 249 -13.70 5.23 17.67
C LEU A 249 -13.57 6.58 16.97
N GLU A 250 -14.01 7.64 17.65
CA GLU A 250 -13.86 9.01 17.18
C GLU A 250 -12.38 9.39 17.07
N TRP A 251 -12.01 10.18 16.06
CA TRP A 251 -10.62 10.61 15.83
C TRP A 251 -9.97 11.14 17.12
N LYS A 252 -10.68 11.99 17.87
CA LYS A 252 -10.18 12.60 19.12
C LYS A 252 -9.76 11.58 20.18
N SER A 253 -10.30 10.36 20.14
CA SER A 253 -10.04 9.30 21.12
C SER A 253 -8.82 8.43 20.80
N TRP A 254 -8.49 8.24 19.51
CA TRP A 254 -7.45 7.30 19.09
C TRP A 254 -6.32 7.93 18.26
N GLY A 255 -6.61 9.00 17.52
CA GLY A 255 -5.70 9.60 16.55
C GLY A 255 -4.60 10.47 17.16
N PRO A 256 -4.93 11.60 17.84
CA PRO A 256 -3.98 12.65 18.17
C PRO A 256 -2.72 12.22 18.93
N THR A 257 -2.83 11.21 19.80
CA THR A 257 -1.72 10.76 20.65
C THR A 257 -0.90 9.65 20.00
N ALA A 258 -1.54 8.77 19.25
CA ALA A 258 -0.96 7.52 18.75
C ALA A 258 -0.63 7.53 17.25
N THR A 259 -0.83 8.68 16.58
CA THR A 259 -0.50 8.89 15.17
C THR A 259 0.37 10.13 14.99
N ARG A 260 0.92 10.31 13.79
CA ARG A 260 1.59 11.55 13.38
C ARG A 260 1.00 12.02 12.08
N THR A 261 0.62 13.29 12.03
CA THR A 261 -0.01 13.90 10.87
C THR A 261 0.94 14.89 10.24
N LEU A 262 1.14 14.80 8.94
CA LEU A 262 2.08 15.63 8.20
C LEU A 262 1.47 16.12 6.88
N PRO A 263 1.72 17.39 6.47
CA PRO A 263 1.24 17.95 5.22
C PRO A 263 2.19 17.59 4.07
N PHE A 264 2.17 16.33 3.62
CA PHE A 264 2.99 15.84 2.53
C PHE A 264 2.13 15.18 1.45
N ASP A 265 2.61 15.27 0.22
CA ASP A 265 2.08 14.52 -0.91
C ASP A 265 2.92 13.25 -1.10
N PHE A 266 2.26 12.11 -1.30
CA PHE A 266 2.91 10.89 -1.77
C PHE A 266 2.88 10.86 -3.29
N PRO A 267 4.03 11.07 -3.94
CA PRO A 267 4.06 11.01 -5.38
C PRO A 267 3.86 9.57 -5.87
N ASP A 268 3.19 9.43 -7.02
CA ASP A 268 2.85 8.14 -7.63
C ASP A 268 4.07 7.33 -8.10
N ILE A 269 5.28 7.88 -8.04
CA ILE A 269 6.52 7.24 -8.50
C ILE A 269 7.18 6.34 -7.44
N TRP A 270 6.71 6.33 -6.19
CA TRP A 270 7.37 5.54 -5.15
C TRP A 270 7.00 4.07 -5.23
N VAL A 271 8.02 3.22 -5.25
CA VAL A 271 7.86 1.76 -5.16
C VAL A 271 7.73 1.35 -3.69
N CYS A 272 8.50 1.98 -2.79
CA CYS A 272 8.39 1.78 -1.35
C CYS A 272 8.91 3.00 -0.59
N TYR A 273 8.08 3.67 0.21
CA TYR A 273 8.48 4.85 1.00
C TYR A 273 8.35 4.62 2.51
N ILE A 274 7.99 3.42 2.92
CA ILE A 274 7.85 3.03 4.33
C ILE A 274 8.72 1.80 4.54
N HIS A 275 9.56 1.86 5.56
CA HIS A 275 10.32 0.70 5.99
C HIS A 275 10.38 0.70 7.52
N GLY A 276 9.80 -0.33 8.14
CA GLY A 276 9.56 -0.36 9.58
C GLY A 276 8.75 0.85 10.07
N LEU A 277 9.32 1.60 11.03
CA LEU A 277 8.76 2.85 11.58
C LEU A 277 9.32 4.10 10.92
N ARG A 278 9.98 3.97 9.76
CA ARG A 278 10.51 5.11 9.00
C ARG A 278 9.66 5.36 7.76
N ALA A 279 9.53 6.62 7.40
CA ALA A 279 8.87 7.04 6.18
C ALA A 279 9.71 8.09 5.46
N ALA A 280 9.92 7.89 4.17
CA ALA A 280 10.52 8.89 3.30
C ALA A 280 9.41 9.70 2.61
N VAL A 281 9.61 11.02 2.50
CA VAL A 281 8.66 11.93 1.86
C VAL A 281 9.41 12.89 0.95
N LEU A 282 8.77 13.33 -0.14
CA LEU A 282 9.31 14.39 -0.99
C LEU A 282 8.80 15.75 -0.53
N ASN A 283 9.73 16.68 -0.34
CA ASN A 283 9.42 18.03 0.09
C ASN A 283 9.24 18.95 -1.13
N ARG A 284 8.02 18.96 -1.70
CA ARG A 284 7.70 19.78 -2.89
C ARG A 284 7.71 21.29 -2.64
N ASN A 285 7.57 21.71 -1.39
CA ASN A 285 7.58 23.12 -1.01
C ASN A 285 8.97 23.75 -1.12
N THR A 286 10.02 22.92 -1.22
CA THR A 286 11.41 23.35 -1.38
C THR A 286 11.88 23.28 -2.82
N SER A 287 10.99 23.59 -3.78
CA SER A 287 11.29 23.79 -5.21
C SER A 287 12.18 25.02 -5.42
N SER A 288 13.37 24.94 -4.84
CA SER A 288 14.54 25.70 -5.19
C SER A 288 14.99 25.26 -6.59
N LEU A 289 15.77 26.10 -7.26
CA LEU A 289 16.36 25.81 -8.58
C LEU A 289 17.32 24.60 -8.58
N SER A 290 17.47 23.89 -7.46
CA SER A 290 18.50 22.88 -7.19
C SER A 290 17.95 21.48 -6.91
N GLY A 291 16.82 21.11 -7.52
CA GLY A 291 16.30 19.74 -7.47
C GLY A 291 15.25 19.47 -6.39
N VAL A 292 14.85 18.20 -6.29
CA VAL A 292 13.81 17.72 -5.38
C VAL A 292 14.43 17.33 -4.05
N CYS A 293 13.98 17.92 -2.95
CA CYS A 293 14.43 17.51 -1.61
C CYS A 293 13.61 16.32 -1.10
N PHE A 294 14.25 15.44 -0.35
CA PHE A 294 13.58 14.38 0.40
C PHE A 294 13.88 14.51 1.90
N ASP A 295 12.92 14.10 2.70
CA ASP A 295 13.04 13.98 4.15
C ASP A 295 12.71 12.54 4.57
N ILE A 296 13.49 11.97 5.49
CA ILE A 296 13.19 10.69 6.14
C ILE A 296 12.79 10.99 7.57
N TYR A 297 11.59 10.56 7.93
CA TYR A 297 11.03 10.66 9.26
C TYR A 297 11.21 9.33 9.99
N ASP A 298 11.74 9.39 11.21
CA ASP A 298 11.76 8.24 12.12
C ASP A 298 10.66 8.41 13.16
N LEU A 299 9.67 7.51 13.10
CA LEU A 299 8.46 7.55 13.91
C LEU A 299 8.52 6.53 15.06
N ASN A 300 9.73 6.09 15.43
CA ASN A 300 9.92 5.20 16.56
C ASN A 300 9.58 5.90 17.89
N PRO A 301 8.57 5.44 18.65
CA PRO A 301 8.14 6.07 19.89
C PRO A 301 9.19 5.99 21.01
N LEU A 302 10.18 5.10 20.91
CA LEU A 302 11.26 5.01 21.90
C LEU A 302 12.17 6.25 21.86
N LEU A 303 12.34 6.86 20.69
CA LEU A 303 13.15 8.07 20.53
C LEU A 303 12.49 9.28 21.23
N ASP A 304 11.15 9.31 21.25
CA ASP A 304 10.40 10.35 21.97
C ASP A 304 10.63 10.23 23.49
N ARG A 305 10.65 9.00 24.04
CA ARG A 305 10.87 8.76 25.48
C ARG A 305 12.26 9.17 25.95
N GLN A 306 13.30 8.83 25.18
CA GLN A 306 14.67 9.23 25.52
C GLN A 306 14.84 10.75 25.59
N ARG A 307 14.05 11.50 24.81
CA ARG A 307 14.05 12.96 24.83
C ARG A 307 13.34 13.51 26.06
N GLU A 308 12.21 12.92 26.45
CA GLU A 308 11.50 13.29 27.69
C GLU A 308 12.40 13.07 28.92
N ASP A 309 13.18 11.99 28.93
CA ASP A 309 14.14 11.72 29.99
C ASP A 309 15.34 12.69 29.97
N SER A 310 15.67 13.25 28.81
CA SER A 310 16.83 14.16 28.62
C SER A 310 16.51 15.65 28.67
N GLN A 311 15.26 16.06 28.39
CA GLN A 311 14.82 17.46 28.39
C GLN A 311 13.83 17.71 29.52
N GLU A 312 14.32 18.33 30.60
CA GLU A 312 13.46 18.92 31.64
C GLU A 312 12.47 19.92 31.02
N ALA A 313 11.20 19.50 30.93
CA ALA A 313 9.96 20.25 31.04
C ALA A 313 9.83 21.66 30.40
N SER A 314 10.48 21.94 29.26
CA SER A 314 10.27 23.21 28.55
C SER A 314 9.23 23.08 27.44
N ASN A 315 8.02 23.55 27.74
CA ASN A 315 6.88 23.91 26.88
C ASN A 315 6.44 22.90 25.80
N SER A 316 5.30 22.23 26.08
CA SER A 316 4.63 21.18 25.32
C SER A 316 3.88 21.64 24.05
N ALA A 317 4.41 22.57 23.28
CA ALA A 317 3.78 23.00 22.03
C ALA A 317 4.18 22.06 20.87
N GLY A 318 3.33 21.07 20.57
CA GLY A 318 3.34 20.25 19.35
C GLY A 318 4.56 19.32 19.17
N ARG A 319 4.35 17.99 19.22
CA ARG A 319 5.40 17.03 18.85
C ARG A 319 5.52 16.96 17.33
N GLU A 320 6.34 17.81 16.74
CA GLU A 320 6.77 17.61 15.36
C GLU A 320 7.52 16.27 15.24
N PRO A 321 7.20 15.45 14.22
CA PRO A 321 7.89 14.18 14.04
C PRO A 321 9.37 14.41 13.74
N ARG A 322 10.22 13.55 14.30
CA ARG A 322 11.66 13.66 14.14
C ARG A 322 12.04 13.42 12.69
N ARG A 323 12.50 14.49 12.04
CA ARG A 323 13.23 14.39 10.80
C ARG A 323 14.60 13.77 11.10
N ALA A 324 14.81 12.55 10.63
CA ALA A 324 16.05 11.83 10.83
C ALA A 324 17.12 12.28 9.84
N ILE A 325 16.75 12.34 8.56
CA ILE A 325 17.67 12.64 7.45
C ILE A 325 16.96 13.56 6.45
N SER A 326 17.71 14.47 5.85
CA SER A 326 17.29 15.23 4.67
C SER A 326 18.35 15.08 3.58
N GLY A 327 17.92 15.09 2.34
CA GLY A 327 18.84 15.11 1.21
C GLY A 327 18.23 15.76 -0.02
N HIS A 328 19.09 15.93 -1.02
CA HIS A 328 18.71 16.42 -2.34
C HIS A 328 18.83 15.28 -3.34
N LEU A 329 17.77 15.10 -4.13
CA LEU A 329 17.80 14.28 -5.33
C LEU A 329 18.43 15.09 -6.46
N PRO A 330 19.20 14.46 -7.37
CA PRO A 330 19.70 15.12 -8.56
C PRO A 330 18.54 15.72 -9.38
N ASP A 331 18.82 16.73 -10.21
CA ASP A 331 17.83 17.45 -11.05
C ASP A 331 17.06 16.55 -12.05
N ILE A 332 17.39 15.27 -12.11
CA ILE A 332 16.69 14.29 -12.92
C ILE A 332 15.45 13.84 -12.15
N SER A 333 14.27 14.01 -12.76
CA SER A 333 13.01 13.51 -12.20
C SER A 333 13.13 12.00 -11.98
N PRO A 334 13.10 11.49 -10.74
CA PRO A 334 13.25 10.06 -10.49
C PRO A 334 12.08 9.30 -11.10
N SER A 335 12.35 8.13 -11.70
CA SER A 335 11.31 7.20 -12.15
C SER A 335 10.77 6.37 -10.98
N SER A 336 11.65 6.06 -10.02
CA SER A 336 11.29 5.27 -8.86
C SER A 336 12.18 5.54 -7.65
N LEU A 337 11.60 5.35 -6.47
CA LEU A 337 12.22 5.55 -5.16
C LEU A 337 11.89 4.36 -4.24
N MET A 338 12.89 3.87 -3.50
CA MET A 338 12.75 2.77 -2.55
C MET A 338 13.52 3.04 -1.26
N LEU A 339 12.81 3.14 -0.15
CA LEU A 339 13.39 3.19 1.19
C LEU A 339 13.66 1.75 1.69
N SER A 340 14.85 1.55 2.24
CA SER A 340 15.29 0.33 2.93
C SER A 340 15.80 0.67 4.34
N GLU A 341 16.37 -0.30 5.04
CA GLU A 341 16.81 -0.16 6.43
C GLU A 341 17.90 0.91 6.61
N ASP A 342 18.87 0.88 5.70
CA ASP A 342 20.11 1.65 5.75
C ASP A 342 20.34 2.49 4.48
N ALA A 343 19.44 2.43 3.50
CA ALA A 343 19.57 3.21 2.28
C ALA A 343 18.24 3.69 1.69
N LEU A 344 18.31 4.82 0.97
CA LEU A 344 17.30 5.26 0.02
C LEU A 344 17.86 5.02 -1.39
N LEU A 345 17.20 4.18 -2.16
CA LEU A 345 17.51 3.92 -3.56
C LEU A 345 16.68 4.83 -4.45
N VAL A 346 17.32 5.44 -5.42
CA VAL A 346 16.74 6.40 -6.35
C VAL A 346 17.08 5.96 -7.75
N VAL A 347 16.07 5.67 -8.56
CA VAL A 347 16.26 5.32 -9.97
C VAL A 347 15.91 6.54 -10.81
N SER A 348 16.81 6.91 -11.70
CA SER A 348 16.64 8.05 -12.62
C SER A 348 15.42 7.87 -13.52
N GLY A 349 14.88 8.98 -14.03
CA GLY A 349 13.71 8.98 -14.93
C GLY A 349 13.89 8.18 -16.22
N ASP A 350 15.13 8.04 -16.68
CA ASP A 350 15.49 7.24 -17.85
C ASP A 350 15.87 5.79 -17.52
N GLU A 351 15.78 5.41 -16.25
CA GLU A 351 16.09 4.07 -15.72
C GLU A 351 17.55 3.62 -15.98
N THR A 352 18.45 4.55 -16.32
CA THR A 352 19.86 4.23 -16.61
C THR A 352 20.78 4.32 -15.39
N GLU A 353 20.37 5.08 -14.37
CA GLU A 353 21.16 5.36 -13.18
C GLU A 353 20.40 4.98 -11.90
N ILE A 354 21.11 4.35 -10.97
CA ILE A 354 20.62 4.06 -9.62
C ILE A 354 21.56 4.73 -8.63
N THR A 355 21.02 5.70 -7.89
CA THR A 355 21.73 6.39 -6.81
C THR A 355 21.31 5.80 -5.47
N VAL A 356 22.30 5.45 -4.63
CA VAL A 356 22.07 4.87 -3.31
C VAL A 356 22.55 5.85 -2.25
N TYR A 357 21.64 6.29 -1.38
CA TYR A 357 21.93 7.17 -0.24
C TYR A 357 21.95 6.32 1.03
N SER A 358 23.13 5.91 1.50
CA SER A 358 23.30 5.14 2.74
C SER A 358 23.28 6.05 3.98
N PHE A 359 22.76 5.58 5.11
CA PHE A 359 22.66 6.35 6.36
C PHE A 359 22.92 5.55 7.64
#